data_AF-A0A2V8H3I8-F1
#
_entry.id   AF-A0A2V8H3I8-F1
#
_cell.length_a   1.000
_cell.length_b   1.000
_cell.length_c   1.000
_cell.angle_alpha   90.00
_cell.angle_beta   90.00
_cell.angle_gamma   90.00
#
_symmetry.space_group_name_H-M   'P 1'
#
loop_
_entity.id
_entity.type
_entity.pdbx_description
1 polymer ?
#
loop_
_entity_poly.entity_id
_entity_poly.type
_entity_poly.pdbx_seq_one_letter_code
_entity_poly.pdbx_strand_id
1 'polypeptide(L)'
;MVERFCKSGESEAIKGAVHALGGVLMASMAVYNIAAFCYRRERHLCINSIVYTLAVVWEIKQTVHHLERCDPAALEDIQAA
;
A
#
# COMPACT_ATOMS: atom_id res chain seq x y z
N MET A 1 -14.59 -15.52 10.03
CA MET A 1 -13.58 -15.21 8.99
C MET A 1 -13.20 -13.73 9.04
N VAL A 2 -14.14 -12.81 8.79
CA VAL A 2 -13.90 -11.34 8.83
C VAL A 2 -13.35 -10.87 10.19
N GLU A 3 -13.92 -11.36 11.29
CA GLU A 3 -13.49 -10.98 12.64
C GLU A 3 -12.01 -11.32 12.93
N ARG A 4 -11.53 -12.48 12.45
CA ARG A 4 -10.12 -12.85 12.57
C ARG A 4 -9.24 -11.95 11.72
N PHE A 5 -9.63 -11.66 10.48
CA PHE A 5 -8.90 -10.75 9.61
C PHE A 5 -8.77 -9.35 10.24
N CYS A 6 -9.80 -8.84 10.93
CA CYS A 6 -9.73 -7.55 11.59
C CYS A 6 -8.91 -7.54 12.90
N LYS A 7 -8.55 -8.70 13.45
CA LYS A 7 -7.76 -8.80 14.67
C LYS A 7 -6.28 -8.53 14.37
N SER A 8 -5.65 -7.65 15.15
CA SER A 8 -4.22 -7.37 15.05
C SER A 8 -3.40 -8.64 15.34
N GLY A 9 -2.37 -8.90 14.53
CA GLY A 9 -1.51 -10.08 14.64
C GLY A 9 -2.00 -11.30 13.85
N GLU A 10 -3.26 -11.30 13.38
CA GLU A 10 -3.80 -12.35 12.51
C GLU A 10 -3.75 -11.91 11.04
N SER A 11 -3.43 -12.82 10.12
CA SER A 11 -3.40 -12.55 8.68
C SER A 11 -2.52 -11.35 8.27
N GLU A 12 -1.46 -11.06 9.05
CA GLU A 12 -0.59 -9.89 8.84
C GLU A 12 0.09 -9.92 7.47
N ALA A 13 0.50 -11.10 6.98
CA ALA A 13 1.04 -11.26 5.63
C ALA A 13 0.05 -10.81 4.54
N ILE A 14 -1.23 -11.20 4.67
CA ILE A 14 -2.27 -10.82 3.70
C ILE A 14 -2.54 -9.32 3.78
N LYS A 15 -2.64 -8.75 4.99
CA LYS A 15 -2.81 -7.29 5.16
C LYS A 15 -1.64 -6.52 4.55
N GLY A 16 -0.41 -6.95 4.85
CA GLY A 16 0.81 -6.38 4.30
C GLY A 16 0.85 -6.44 2.77
N ALA A 17 0.46 -7.58 2.19
CA ALA A 17 0.37 -7.75 0.74
C ALA A 17 -0.69 -6.83 0.10
N VAL A 18 -1.86 -6.70 0.71
CA VAL A 18 -2.91 -5.77 0.25
C VAL A 18 -2.41 -4.33 0.28
N HIS A 19 -1.75 -3.91 1.36
CA HIS A 19 -1.14 -2.58 1.46
C HIS A 19 -0.01 -2.38 0.43
N ALA A 20 0.82 -3.40 0.19
CA ALA A 20 1.87 -3.33 -0.82
C ALA A 20 1.30 -3.13 -2.23
N LEU A 21 0.26 -3.89 -2.60
CA LEU A 21 -0.45 -3.73 -3.87
C LEU A 21 -1.12 -2.36 -3.97
N GLY A 22 -1.75 -1.89 -2.87
CA GLY A 22 -2.28 -0.55 -2.75
C GLY A 22 -1.22 0.51 -3.01
N GLY A 23 -0.03 0.36 -2.42
CA GLY A 23 1.12 1.23 -2.60
C GLY A 23 1.58 1.32 -4.06
N VAL A 24 1.67 0.19 -4.77
CA VAL A 24 2.01 0.15 -6.20
C VAL A 24 0.98 0.89 -7.04
N LEU A 25 -0.32 0.69 -6.74
CA LEU A 25 -1.39 1.40 -7.43
C LEU A 25 -1.31 2.91 -7.18
N MET A 26 -1.18 3.34 -5.92
CA MET A 26 -1.06 4.76 -5.57
C MET A 26 0.19 5.40 -6.19
N ALA A 27 1.31 4.68 -6.26
CA ALA A 27 2.53 5.16 -6.91
C ALA A 27 2.31 5.39 -8.41
N SER A 28 1.63 4.45 -9.08
CA SER A 28 1.25 4.59 -10.49
C SER A 28 0.35 5.82 -10.71
N MET A 29 -0.62 6.03 -9.82
CA MET A 29 -1.50 7.20 -9.87
C MET A 29 -0.75 8.51 -9.61
N ALA A 30 0.19 8.53 -8.66
CA ALA A 30 1.04 9.68 -8.38
C ALA A 30 1.87 10.06 -9.62
N VAL A 31 2.61 9.09 -10.19
CA VAL A 31 3.45 9.31 -11.39
C VAL A 31 2.63 9.86 -12.55
N TYR A 32 1.46 9.27 -12.83
CA TYR A 32 0.58 9.75 -13.87
C TYR A 32 0.13 11.20 -13.63
N ASN A 33 -0.35 11.53 -12.43
CA ASN A 33 -0.84 12.88 -12.13
C ASN A 33 0.29 13.92 -12.14
N ILE A 34 1.50 13.57 -11.71
CA ILE A 34 2.69 14.43 -11.82
C ILE A 34 3.00 14.72 -13.29
N ALA A 35 3.09 13.68 -14.13
CA ALA A 35 3.37 13.84 -15.55
C ALA A 35 2.30 14.70 -16.25
N ALA A 36 1.02 14.41 -15.97
CA ALA A 36 -0.10 15.17 -16.51
C ALA A 36 -0.11 16.63 -16.03
N PHE A 37 0.22 16.90 -14.77
CA PHE A 37 0.34 18.25 -14.24
C PHE A 37 1.47 19.04 -14.91
N CYS A 38 2.63 18.41 -15.14
CA CYS A 38 3.76 19.06 -15.82
C CYS A 38 3.38 19.58 -17.21
N TYR A 39 2.48 18.88 -17.92
CA TYR A 39 2.00 19.25 -19.25
C TYR A 39 0.79 20.20 -19.22
N ARG A 40 -0.28 19.85 -18.49
CA ARG A 40 -1.56 20.60 -18.50
C ARG A 40 -1.62 21.75 -17.49
N ARG A 41 -0.79 21.73 -16.44
CA ARG A 41 -0.76 22.71 -15.34
C ARG A 41 -2.10 22.90 -14.60
N GLU A 42 -2.97 21.89 -14.64
CA GLU A 42 -4.27 21.92 -13.97
C GLU A 42 -4.13 21.68 -12.46
N ARG A 43 -4.81 22.51 -11.66
CA ARG A 43 -4.69 22.48 -10.19
C ARG A 43 -5.09 21.13 -9.57
N HIS A 44 -6.12 20.49 -10.11
CA HIS A 44 -6.61 19.21 -9.57
C HIS A 44 -5.58 18.08 -9.73
N LEU A 45 -4.76 18.11 -10.79
CA LEU A 45 -3.67 17.13 -10.98
C LEU A 45 -2.55 17.30 -9.97
N CYS A 46 -2.21 18.55 -9.63
CA CYS A 46 -1.26 18.85 -8.56
C CYS A 46 -1.78 18.39 -7.19
N ILE A 47 -3.07 18.61 -6.91
CA ILE A 47 -3.68 18.12 -5.66
C ILE A 47 -3.65 16.58 -5.64
N ASN A 48 -4.06 15.93 -6.73
CA ASN A 48 -4.03 14.49 -6.84
C ASN A 48 -2.62 13.92 -6.67
N SER A 49 -1.59 14.51 -7.28
CA SER A 49 -0.22 14.03 -7.12
C SER A 49 0.26 14.12 -5.67
N ILE A 50 -0.06 15.21 -4.94
CA ILE A 50 0.25 15.34 -3.52
C ILE A 50 -0.47 14.26 -2.72
N VAL A 51 -1.78 14.10 -2.91
CA VAL A 51 -2.59 13.12 -2.17
C VAL A 51 -2.09 11.69 -2.43
N TYR A 52 -1.87 11.31 -3.69
CA TYR A 52 -1.37 9.98 -4.01
C TYR A 52 0.06 9.75 -3.51
N THR A 53 0.92 10.77 -3.51
CA THR A 53 2.26 10.65 -2.92
C THR A 53 2.19 10.42 -1.41
N LEU A 54 1.32 11.15 -0.70
CA LEU A 54 1.09 10.91 0.73
C LEU A 54 0.50 9.52 0.99
N ALA A 55 -0.39 9.05 0.11
CA ALA A 55 -0.93 7.69 0.18
C ALA A 55 0.18 6.64 0.00
N VAL A 56 1.12 6.81 -0.93
CA VAL A 56 2.28 5.91 -1.08
C VAL A 56 3.09 5.83 0.21
N VAL A 57 3.40 6.96 0.83
CA VAL A 57 4.15 6.98 2.10
C VAL A 57 3.38 6.25 3.20
N TRP A 58 2.06 6.42 3.25
CA TRP A 58 1.22 5.72 4.21
C TRP A 58 1.19 4.20 3.96
N GLU A 59 1.02 3.77 2.71
CA GLU A 59 1.03 2.35 2.34
C GLU A 59 2.37 1.69 2.64
N ILE A 60 3.50 2.35 2.36
CA ILE A 60 4.83 1.86 2.77
C ILE A 60 4.88 1.64 4.28
N LYS A 61 4.39 2.62 5.07
CA LYS A 61 4.35 2.49 6.53
C LYS A 61 3.51 1.29 6.97
N GLN A 62 2.33 1.08 6.35
CA GLN A 62 1.44 -0.04 6.67
C GLN A 62 2.06 -1.38 6.27
N THR A 63 2.65 -1.48 5.08
CA THR A 63 3.35 -2.69 4.65
C THR A 63 4.47 -3.06 5.62
N VAL A 64 5.33 -2.10 5.99
CA VAL A 64 6.41 -2.34 6.97
C VAL A 64 5.84 -2.77 8.32
N HIS A 65 4.81 -2.07 8.81
CA HIS A 65 4.15 -2.40 10.08
C HIS A 65 3.61 -3.83 10.16
N HIS A 66 3.05 -4.33 9.05
CA HIS A 66 2.53 -5.69 8.95
C HIS A 66 3.65 -6.72 8.73
N LEU A 67 4.70 -6.38 7.98
CA LEU A 67 5.87 -7.27 7.81
C LEU A 67 6.60 -7.48 9.14
N GLU A 68 6.78 -6.43 9.95
CA GLU A 68 7.37 -6.53 11.29
C GLU A 68 6.54 -7.40 12.26
N ARG A 69 5.24 -7.53 12.01
CA ARG A 69 4.30 -8.36 12.78
C ARG A 69 4.06 -9.73 12.17
N CYS A 70 4.64 -9.99 11.01
CA CYS A 70 4.54 -11.28 10.37
C CYS A 70 5.56 -12.23 11.01
N ASP A 71 5.08 -13.24 11.72
CA ASP A 71 5.94 -14.30 12.26
C ASP A 71 6.63 -15.02 11.09
N PRO A 72 7.97 -15.23 11.10
CA PRO A 72 8.68 -15.96 10.04
C PRO A 72 8.09 -17.35 9.73
N ALA A 73 7.44 -18.02 10.68
CA ALA A 73 6.73 -19.28 10.40
C ALA A 73 5.55 -19.13 9.42
N ALA A 74 4.91 -17.95 9.37
CA ALA A 74 3.78 -17.67 8.48
C ALA A 74 4.21 -17.40 7.02
N LEU A 75 5.50 -17.12 6.78
CA LEU A 75 6.07 -16.96 5.43
C LEU A 75 6.29 -18.31 4.74
N GLU A 76 6.62 -19.37 5.50
CA GLU A 76 6.78 -20.72 4.98
C GLU A 76 5.45 -21.29 4.47
N ASP A 77 4.34 -21.04 5.17
CA ASP A 77 2.99 -21.49 4.76
C ASP A 77 2.50 -20.83 3.46
N ILE A 78 2.92 -19.59 3.16
CA ILE A 78 2.57 -18.90 1.91
C ILE A 78 3.39 -19.42 0.72
N GLN A 79 4.62 -19.89 0.97
CA GLN A 79 5.47 -20.45 -0.08
C GLN A 79 5.15 -21.92 -0.39
N ALA A 80 4.53 -22.64 0.56
CA ALA A 80 4.13 -24.03 0.42
C ALA A 80 2.72 -24.23 -0.20
N ALA A 81 1.97 -23.15 -0.41
CA ALA A 81 0.63 -23.13 -1.01
C ALA A 81 0.66 -22.66 -2.47
#